data_AF-A0A9W4SY29-F1
#
_entry.id   AF-A0A9W4SY29-F1
#
_cell.length_a   1.000
_cell.length_b   1.000
_cell.length_c   1.000
_cell.angle_alpha   90.00
_cell.angle_beta   90.00
_cell.angle_gamma   90.00
#
_symmetry.space_group_name_H-M   'P 1'
#
loop_
_entity.id
_entity.type
_entity.pdbx_description
1 polymer ?
#
loop_
_entity_poly.entity_id
_entity_poly.type
_entity_poly.pdbx_seq_one_letter_code
_entity_poly.pdbx_strand_id
1 'polypeptide(L)' 'MALVAPVVASFEWTIEAARELIRLRRENHDDFEFISNNHHKRIWRTISNQLFLNRGFAASPSQYRRKWYSLKYG' A
#
# COMPACT_ATOMS: atom_id res chain seq x y z
N MET A 1 9.72 -11.37 38.27
CA MET A 1 9.35 -10.24 37.38
C MET A 1 9.39 -10.75 35.96
N ALA A 2 8.26 -11.11 35.37
CA ALA A 2 8.20 -11.58 33.99
C ALA A 2 8.16 -10.36 33.05
N LEU A 3 9.10 -10.30 32.11
CA LEU A 3 9.13 -9.30 31.05
C LEU A 3 7.99 -9.61 30.07
N VAL A 4 6.89 -8.87 30.16
CA VAL A 4 5.85 -8.89 29.13
C VAL A 4 6.47 -8.31 27.86
N ALA A 5 6.66 -9.16 26.85
CA ALA A 5 7.09 -8.70 25.53
C ALA A 5 6.03 -7.75 24.97
N PRO A 6 6.43 -6.61 24.36
CA PRO A 6 5.46 -5.71 23.76
C PRO A 6 4.71 -6.47 22.66
N VAL A 7 3.38 -6.49 22.76
CA VAL A 7 2.51 -6.99 21.70
C VAL A 7 2.82 -6.16 20.46
N VAL A 8 3.53 -6.75 19.50
CA VAL A 8 3.72 -6.15 18.19
C VAL A 8 2.34 -6.07 17.57
N ALA A 9 1.76 -4.87 17.52
CA ALA A 9 0.49 -4.66 16.86
C ALA A 9 0.57 -5.21 15.44
N SER A 10 -0.34 -6.13 15.09
CA SER A 10 -0.46 -6.63 13.73
C SER A 10 -0.65 -5.44 12.80
N PHE A 11 0.17 -5.35 11.76
CA PHE A 11 -0.02 -4.33 10.74
C PHE A 11 -1.36 -4.57 10.05
N GLU A 12 -2.31 -3.67 10.27
CA GLU A 12 -3.67 -3.77 9.75
C GLU A 12 -3.99 -2.63 8.79
N TRP A 13 -4.72 -2.97 7.73
CA TRP A 13 -5.21 -2.00 6.77
C TRP A 13 -6.49 -1.36 7.28
N THR A 14 -6.45 -0.05 7.47
CA THR A 14 -7.68 0.71 7.72
C THR A 14 -8.53 0.78 6.45
N ILE A 15 -9.85 0.89 6.62
CA ILE A 15 -10.79 1.04 5.50
C ILE A 15 -10.45 2.28 4.67
N GLU A 16 -10.12 3.38 5.33
CA GLU A 16 -9.75 4.64 4.68
C GLU A 16 -8.45 4.53 3.88
N ALA A 17 -7.43 3.83 4.40
CA ALA A 17 -6.20 3.57 3.65
C ALA A 17 -6.46 2.66 2.43
N ALA A 18 -7.34 1.66 2.56
CA ALA A 18 -7.71 0.81 1.44
C ALA A 18 -8.48 1.57 0.34
N ARG A 19 -9.42 2.45 0.72
CA ARG A 19 -10.16 3.32 -0.22
C ARG A 19 -9.21 4.25 -0.97
N GLU A 20 -8.30 4.89 -0.25
CA GLU A 20 -7.31 5.79 -0.83
C GLU A 20 -6.32 5.05 -1.75
N LEU A 21 -5.94 3.81 -1.40
CA LEU A 21 -5.13 2.96 -2.28
C LEU A 21 -5.85 2.67 -3.61
N ILE A 22 -7.15 2.36 -3.56
CA ILE A 22 -7.94 2.12 -4.77
C ILE A 22 -8.00 3.38 -5.64
N ARG A 23 -8.21 4.56 -5.03
CA ARG A 23 -8.22 5.84 -5.73
C ARG A 23 -6.89 6.10 -6.43
N LEU A 24 -5.78 6.06 -5.69
CA LEU A 24 -4.44 6.33 -6.22
C LEU A 24 -4.04 5.32 -7.30
N ARG A 25 -4.40 4.04 -7.15
CA ARG A 25 -4.14 3.04 -8.20
C ARG A 25 -4.89 3.39 -9.49
N ARG A 26 -6.15 3.81 -9.39
CA ARG A 26 -6.95 4.20 -10.57
C ARG A 26 -6.39 5.45 -11.26
N GLU A 27 -5.89 6.41 -10.49
CA GLU A 27 -5.25 7.61 -11.03
C GLU A 27 -3.94 7.30 -11.76
N ASN A 28 -3.19 6.30 -11.30
CA ASN A 28 -1.96 5.84 -11.94
C ASN A 28 -2.22 4.68 -12.91
N HIS A 29 -3.46 4.48 -13.38
CA HIS A 29 -3.81 3.31 -14.19
C HIS A 29 -2.99 3.25 -15.47
N ASP A 30 -2.93 4.35 -16.20
CA ASP A 30 -2.23 4.46 -17.48
C ASP A 30 -0.72 4.22 -17.32
N ASP A 31 -0.14 4.70 -16.22
CA ASP A 31 1.27 4.45 -15.89
C ASP A 31 1.54 2.94 -15.73
N PHE A 32 0.62 2.19 -15.13
CA PHE A 32 0.76 0.73 -15.02
C PHE A 32 0.62 0.01 -16.37
N GLU A 33 -0.12 0.57 -17.33
CA GLU A 33 -0.28 0.00 -18.67
C GLU A 33 0.90 0.33 -19.59
N PHE A 34 1.41 1.56 -19.51
CA PHE A 34 2.46 2.06 -20.39
C PHE A 34 3.86 1.57 -19.98
N ILE A 35 4.07 1.34 -18.69
CA ILE A 35 5.38 0.99 -18.15
C ILE A 35 5.52 -0.53 -18.01
N SER A 36 6.68 -1.06 -18.44
CA SER A 36 7.02 -2.48 -18.26
C SER A 36 6.91 -2.94 -16.80
N ASN A 37 6.49 -4.19 -16.59
CA ASN A 37 6.28 -4.79 -15.26
C ASN A 37 7.48 -4.61 -14.30
N ASN A 38 8.70 -4.59 -14.83
CA ASN A 38 9.93 -4.40 -14.05
C ASN A 38 10.00 -3.03 -13.35
N HIS A 39 9.28 -2.05 -13.87
CA HIS A 39 9.29 -0.66 -13.39
C HIS A 39 8.05 -0.32 -12.55
N HIS A 40 7.08 -1.22 -12.41
CA HIS A 40 5.92 -1.06 -11.52
C HIS A 40 6.33 -0.80 -10.07
N LYS A 41 7.51 -1.28 -9.64
CA LYS A 41 8.05 -0.99 -8.31
C LYS A 41 8.18 0.52 -8.06
N ARG A 42 8.50 1.32 -9.09
CA ARG A 42 8.59 2.78 -8.98
C ARG A 42 7.20 3.39 -8.77
N ILE A 43 6.20 2.94 -9.51
CA ILE A 43 4.81 3.41 -9.38
C ILE A 43 4.26 3.08 -7.98
N TRP A 44 4.48 1.85 -7.49
CA TRP A 44 4.09 1.47 -6.13
C TRP A 44 4.77 2.31 -5.05
N ARG A 45 6.01 2.74 -5.27
CA ARG A 45 6.71 3.65 -4.36
C ARG A 45 6.08 5.05 -4.39
N THR A 46 5.71 5.55 -5.56
CA THR A 46 4.99 6.83 -5.67
C THR A 46 3.66 6.77 -4.91
N ILE A 47 2.86 5.73 -5.13
CA ILE A 47 1.57 5.52 -4.45
C ILE A 47 1.76 5.43 -2.92
N SER A 48 2.75 4.67 -2.43
CA SER A 48 2.98 4.56 -0.99
C SER A 48 3.36 5.89 -0.36
N ASN A 49 4.15 6.71 -1.06
CA ASN A 49 4.54 8.04 -0.59
C ASN A 49 3.33 8.98 -0.56
N GLN A 50 2.51 8.99 -1.61
CA GLN A 50 1.30 9.83 -1.66
C GLN A 50 0.29 9.45 -0.56
N LEU A 51 0.05 8.16 -0.36
CA LEU A 51 -0.88 7.71 0.68
C LEU A 51 -0.35 8.04 2.08
N PHE A 52 0.97 7.89 2.30
CA PHE A 52 1.60 8.34 3.54
C PHE A 52 1.42 9.85 3.77
N LEU A 53 1.64 10.69 2.76
CA LEU A 53 1.43 12.13 2.86
C LEU A 53 -0.04 12.50 3.13
N ASN A 54 -0.99 11.80 2.50
CA ASN A 54 -2.41 12.11 2.62
C ASN A 54 -3.05 11.60 3.93
N ARG A 55 -2.56 10.47 4.47
CA ARG A 55 -3.23 9.73 5.55
C ARG A 55 -2.33 9.35 6.72
N GLY A 56 -1.02 9.61 6.64
CA GLY A 56 -0.05 9.16 7.63
C GLY A 56 0.12 7.64 7.69
N PHE A 57 -0.42 6.90 6.71
CA PHE A 57 -0.42 5.44 6.74
C PHE A 57 0.93 4.90 6.23
N ALA A 58 1.78 4.52 7.18
CA ALA A 58 3.11 4.00 6.91
C ALA A 58 3.05 2.51 6.56
N ALA A 59 3.26 2.18 5.29
CA ALA A 59 3.50 0.81 4.84
C ALA A 59 4.51 0.78 3.70
N SER A 60 5.18 -0.35 3.53
CA SER A 60 6.14 -0.54 2.45
C SER A 60 5.45 -0.67 1.09
N PRO A 61 6.07 -0.25 -0.03
CA PRO A 61 5.49 -0.39 -1.37
C PRO A 61 5.04 -1.82 -1.71
N SER A 62 5.72 -2.84 -1.17
CA SER A 62 5.35 -4.25 -1.35
C SER A 62 4.06 -4.61 -0.61
N GLN A 63 3.80 -4.05 0.57
CA GLN A 63 2.52 -4.19 1.28
C GLN A 63 1.38 -3.56 0.50
N TYR A 64 1.58 -2.37 -0.08
CA TYR A 64 0.60 -1.72 -0.96
C TYR A 64 0.25 -2.59 -2.17
N ARG A 65 1.28 -3.11 -2.85
CA ARG A 65 1.11 -4.05 -3.97
C ARG A 65 0.33 -5.29 -3.55
N ARG A 66 0.71 -5.93 -2.44
CA ARG A 66 0.04 -7.15 -1.94
C ARG A 66 -1.42 -6.88 -1.61
N LYS A 67 -1.72 -5.75 -0.95
CA LYS A 67 -3.09 -5.35 -0.63
C LYS A 67 -3.92 -5.09 -1.88
N TRP A 68 -3.37 -4.42 -2.88
CA TRP A 68 -4.08 -4.23 -4.15
C TRP A 68 -4.45 -5.57 -4.79
N TYR A 69 -3.51 -6.51 -4.86
CA TYR A 69 -3.79 -7.83 -5.44
C TYR A 69 -4.78 -8.65 -4.61
N SER A 70 -4.76 -8.54 -3.28
CA SER A 70 -5.79 -9.17 -2.45
C SER A 70 -7.16 -8.53 -2.63
N LEU A 71 -7.24 -7.23 -2.92
CA LEU A 71 -8.51 -6.54 -3.22
C LEU A 71 -9.03 -6.85 -4.63
N LYS A 72 -8.14 -7.16 -5.57
CA LYS A 72 -8.49 -7.46 -6.96
C LYS A 72 -8.97 -8.90 -7.15
N TYR A 73 -8.38 -9.84 -6.40
CA TYR A 73 -8.59 -11.28 -6.59
C TYR A 73 -9.18 -12.01 -5.38
N GLY A 74 -9.26 -11.35 -4.22
CA GLY A 74 -9.99 -11.86 -3.06
C GLY A 74 -11.44 -11.39 -3.10
#